data_AF-A0A9F3QW55-F1
#
_entry.id   AF-A0A9F3QW55-F1
#
_cell.length_a   1.000
_cell.length_b   1.000
_cell.length_c   1.000
_cell.angle_alpha   90.00
_cell.angle_beta   90.00
_cell.angle_gamma   90.00
#
_symmetry.space_group_name_H-M   'P 1'
#
loop_
_entity.id
_entity.type
_entity.pdbx_description
1 polymer ?
#
loop_
_entity_poly.entity_id
_entity_poly.type
_entity_poly.pdbx_seq_one_letter_code
_entity_poly.pdbx_strand_id
1 'polypeptide(L)'
;MVISSLNDAGQFTGSYLTAVSVTDNTIQRSPLHGVQHHVHQRAQPTFGFTVKWKFAESTTVFVGQCFLDADGKEQLKTTWLLRAEVGSMAEDWKATR
;
A
#
# COMPACT_ATOMS: atom_id res chain seq x y z
N MET A 1 -1.25 5.39 -8.16
CA MET A 1 -0.47 5.70 -6.94
C MET A 1 0.69 6.61 -7.33
N VAL A 2 1.08 7.54 -6.47
CA VAL A 2 2.28 8.37 -6.64
C VAL A 2 3.11 8.30 -5.35
N ILE A 3 4.40 7.95 -5.46
CA ILE A 3 5.34 7.82 -4.34
C ILE A 3 6.34 8.98 -4.39
N SER A 4 6.67 9.56 -3.23
CA SER A 4 7.71 10.58 -3.09
C SER A 4 9.11 9.96 -3.17
N SER A 5 10.14 10.79 -3.31
CA SER A 5 11.51 10.33 -3.10
C SER A 5 11.68 9.63 -1.76
N LEU A 6 12.49 8.57 -1.75
CA LEU A 6 12.86 7.84 -0.54
C LEU A 6 13.91 8.65 0.24
N ASN A 7 13.90 8.55 1.56
CA ASN A 7 15.00 9.04 2.39
C ASN A 7 16.09 7.98 2.58
N ASP A 8 17.17 8.34 3.30
CA ASP A 8 18.31 7.46 3.58
C ASP A 8 17.99 6.23 4.44
N ALA A 9 16.78 6.15 5.00
CA ALA A 9 16.29 4.97 5.71
C ALA A 9 15.33 4.12 4.85
N GLY A 10 15.18 4.45 3.56
CA GLY A 10 14.27 3.78 2.64
C GLY A 10 12.80 4.11 2.88
N GLN A 11 12.48 5.08 3.74
CA GLN A 11 11.10 5.51 3.99
C GLN A 11 10.60 6.41 2.87
N PHE A 12 9.32 6.28 2.55
CA PHE A 12 8.66 7.12 1.56
C PHE A 12 7.23 7.45 1.99
N THR A 13 6.71 8.53 1.42
CA THR A 13 5.29 8.91 1.52
C THR A 13 4.68 8.96 0.13
N GLY A 14 3.38 9.21 0.05
CA GLY A 14 2.75 9.36 -1.26
C GLY A 14 1.24 9.54 -1.20
N SER A 15 0.62 9.34 -2.36
CA SER A 15 -0.83 9.34 -2.49
C SER A 15 -1.35 8.16 -3.29
N TYR A 16 -2.48 7.63 -2.85
CA TYR A 16 -3.21 6.54 -3.48
C TYR A 16 -4.60 7.04 -3.89
N LEU A 17 -4.97 6.82 -5.15
CA LEU A 17 -6.33 7.01 -5.64
C LEU A 17 -6.78 5.66 -6.17
N THR A 18 -7.69 5.01 -5.46
CA THR A 18 -8.26 3.73 -5.87
C THR A 18 -9.32 3.94 -6.95
N ALA A 19 -9.52 2.96 -7.83
CA ALA A 19 -10.62 2.96 -8.78
C ALA A 19 -11.88 2.26 -8.23
N VAL A 20 -11.74 1.53 -7.11
CA VAL A 20 -12.79 0.70 -6.52
C VAL A 20 -12.85 0.91 -5.01
N SER A 21 -14.04 0.77 -4.43
CA SER A 21 -14.29 0.82 -2.99
C SER A 21 -15.35 -0.22 -2.62
N VAL A 22 -15.32 -0.68 -1.37
CA VAL A 22 -16.39 -1.48 -0.76
C VAL A 22 -17.48 -0.63 -0.11
N THR A 23 -17.24 0.68 0.04
CA THR A 23 -18.19 1.65 0.57
C THR A 23 -18.81 2.47 -0.55
N ASP A 24 -20.01 2.99 -0.31
CA ASP A 24 -20.69 3.92 -1.24
C ASP A 24 -20.20 5.38 -1.10
N ASN A 25 -19.20 5.62 -0.24
CA ASN A 25 -18.64 6.95 -0.05
C ASN A 25 -17.86 7.38 -1.30
N THR A 26 -17.89 8.68 -1.62
CA THR A 26 -17.10 9.24 -2.71
C THR A 26 -15.62 8.96 -2.49
N ILE A 27 -14.99 8.26 -3.45
CA ILE A 27 -13.56 7.94 -3.42
C ILE A 27 -12.73 9.23 -3.37
N GLN A 28 -11.77 9.28 -2.45
CA GLN A 28 -10.84 10.40 -2.30
C GLN A 28 -9.39 9.92 -2.33
N ARG A 29 -8.52 10.78 -2.88
CA ARG A 29 -7.07 10.59 -2.83
C ARG A 29 -6.61 10.51 -1.38
N SER A 30 -6.03 9.37 -1.02
CA SER A 30 -5.66 9.01 0.35
C SER A 30 -4.15 8.96 0.52
N PRO A 31 -3.59 9.37 1.67
CA PRO A 31 -2.15 9.33 1.91
C PRO A 31 -1.65 7.90 2.10
N LEU A 32 -0.40 7.66 1.71
CA LEU A 32 0.33 6.43 2.01
C LEU A 32 1.69 6.70 2.63
N HIS A 33 2.16 5.77 3.45
CA HIS A 33 3.48 5.78 4.07
C HIS A 33 4.09 4.39 3.99
N GLY A 34 5.36 4.28 3.64
CA GLY A 34 5.99 2.98 3.47
C GLY A 34 7.50 3.01 3.64
N VAL A 35 8.07 1.82 3.52
CA VAL A 35 9.50 1.56 3.56
C VAL A 35 9.89 0.56 2.48
N GLN A 36 11.08 0.73 1.93
CA GLN A 36 11.67 -0.17 0.95
C GLN A 36 13.11 -0.50 1.37
N HIS A 37 13.54 -1.74 1.09
CA HIS A 37 14.95 -2.10 1.26
C HIS A 37 15.86 -1.33 0.29
N HIS A 38 17.08 -1.03 0.71
CA HIS A 38 18.04 -0.29 -0.11
C HIS A 38 18.34 -0.99 -1.44
N VAL A 39 18.29 -0.20 -2.52
CA VAL A 39 18.61 -0.65 -3.88
C VAL A 39 20.08 -1.04 -4.02
N HIS A 40 20.98 -0.44 -3.22
CA HIS A 40 22.42 -0.73 -3.25
C HIS A 40 22.78 -2.19 -2.94
N GLN A 41 21.87 -2.95 -2.32
CA GLN A 41 22.09 -4.36 -2.03
C GLN A 41 21.36 -5.30 -3.00
N ARG A 42 20.30 -4.85 -3.69
CA ARG A 42 19.48 -5.68 -4.62
C ARG A 42 18.82 -4.80 -5.68
N ALA A 43 18.94 -5.19 -6.95
CA ALA A 43 18.30 -4.52 -8.10
C ALA A 43 16.75 -4.56 -8.08
N GLN A 44 16.16 -5.37 -7.20
CA GLN A 44 14.73 -5.70 -7.15
C GLN A 44 14.27 -5.75 -5.68
N PRO A 45 14.15 -4.60 -5.00
CA PRO A 45 13.92 -4.55 -3.56
C PRO A 45 12.48 -4.92 -3.18
N THR A 46 12.33 -5.51 -1.99
CA THR A 46 11.03 -5.64 -1.33
C THR A 46 10.64 -4.33 -0.65
N PHE A 47 9.34 -4.08 -0.57
CA PHE A 47 8.76 -2.89 0.04
C PHE A 47 7.43 -3.20 0.72
N GLY A 48 7.01 -2.31 1.61
CA GLY A 48 5.67 -2.29 2.14
C GLY A 48 5.18 -0.87 2.37
N PHE A 49 3.89 -0.64 2.22
CA PHE A 49 3.27 0.65 2.54
C PHE A 49 1.85 0.50 3.05
N THR A 50 1.44 1.45 3.88
CA THR A 50 0.11 1.57 4.46
C THR A 50 -0.63 2.73 3.81
N VAL A 51 -1.87 2.49 3.40
CA VAL A 51 -2.81 3.52 2.91
C VAL A 51 -3.83 3.79 4.01
N LYS A 52 -3.91 5.04 4.45
CA LYS A 52 -4.95 5.52 5.37
C LYS A 52 -6.08 6.14 4.53
N TRP A 53 -7.20 5.45 4.41
CA TRP A 53 -8.31 5.91 3.55
C TRP A 53 -8.96 7.17 4.13
N LYS A 54 -9.08 8.22 3.32
CA LYS A 54 -9.74 9.48 3.73
C LYS A 54 -11.26 9.43 3.71
N PHE A 55 -11.82 8.43 3.05
CA PHE A 55 -13.26 8.30 2.78
C PHE A 55 -13.87 7.05 3.43
N ALA A 56 -13.11 6.32 4.26
CA ALA A 56 -13.56 5.14 4.96
C ALA A 56 -12.70 4.92 6.21
N GLU A 57 -13.31 4.46 7.31
CA GLU A 57 -12.60 4.00 8.51
C GLU A 57 -12.04 2.58 8.28
N SER A 58 -11.08 2.50 7.38
CA SER A 58 -10.35 1.27 7.05
C SER A 58 -8.91 1.61 6.72
N THR A 59 -8.05 0.59 6.70
CA THR A 59 -6.64 0.73 6.34
C THR A 59 -6.26 -0.41 5.42
N THR A 60 -5.48 -0.13 4.38
CA THR A 60 -4.90 -1.18 3.54
C THR A 60 -3.39 -1.17 3.66
N VAL A 61 -2.80 -2.33 3.87
CA VAL A 61 -1.36 -2.51 3.73
C VAL A 61 -1.07 -3.25 2.43
N PHE A 62 -0.05 -2.82 1.72
CA PHE A 62 0.52 -3.50 0.57
C PHE A 62 1.93 -3.95 0.93
N VAL A 63 2.28 -5.16 0.54
CA VAL A 63 3.65 -5.69 0.61
C VAL A 63 3.99 -6.32 -0.72
N GLY A 64 5.22 -6.14 -1.19
CA GLY A 64 5.61 -6.66 -2.48
C GLY A 64 7.08 -6.49 -2.81
N GLN A 65 7.38 -6.69 -4.09
CA GLN A 65 8.71 -6.56 -4.64
C GLN A 65 8.64 -5.93 -6.03
N CYS A 66 9.61 -5.05 -6.33
CA CYS A 66 9.81 -4.51 -7.66
C CYS A 66 10.64 -5.50 -8.47
N PHE A 67 10.17 -5.85 -9.68
CA PHE A 67 10.89 -6.70 -10.61
C PHE A 67 11.16 -5.95 -11.92
N LEU A 68 12.27 -6.29 -12.59
CA LEU A 68 12.52 -5.93 -13.97
C LEU A 68 12.18 -7.16 -14.83
N ASP A 69 11.33 -6.99 -15.83
CA ASP A 69 11.10 -8.06 -16.81
C ASP A 69 12.24 -8.14 -17.86
N ALA A 70 12.12 -9.06 -18.81
CA ALA A 70 13.13 -9.31 -19.83
C ALA A 70 13.42 -8.08 -20.71
N ASP A 71 12.47 -7.16 -20.83
CA ASP A 71 12.60 -5.92 -21.59
C ASP A 71 13.10 -4.75 -20.72
N GLY A 72 13.40 -5.01 -19.44
CA GLY A 72 13.85 -4.00 -18.48
C GLY A 72 12.72 -3.12 -17.94
N LYS A 73 11.45 -3.52 -18.11
CA LYS A 73 10.32 -2.76 -17.59
C LYS A 73 10.05 -3.13 -16.13
N GLU A 74 9.87 -2.10 -15.31
CA GLU A 74 9.56 -2.26 -13.89
C GLU A 74 8.12 -2.74 -13.67
N GLN A 75 7.97 -3.75 -12.81
CA GLN A 75 6.69 -4.25 -12.36
C GLN A 75 6.69 -4.45 -10.84
N LEU A 76 5.70 -3.85 -10.17
CA LEU A 76 5.45 -4.08 -8.75
C LEU A 76 4.54 -5.30 -8.60
N LYS A 77 5.04 -6.39 -8.02
CA LYS A 77 4.21 -7.53 -7.64
C LYS A 77 3.88 -7.39 -6.16
N THR A 78 2.59 -7.22 -5.86
CA THR A 78 2.12 -6.95 -4.49
C THR A 78 1.01 -7.90 -4.08
N THR A 79 0.92 -8.11 -2.77
CA THR A 79 -0.30 -8.58 -2.09
C THR A 79 -0.73 -7.50 -1.12
N TRP A 80 -2.00 -7.50 -0.75
CA TRP A 80 -2.56 -6.53 0.17
C TRP A 80 -3.48 -7.18 1.19
N LEU A 81 -3.66 -6.49 2.30
CA LEU A 81 -4.70 -6.77 3.29
C LEU A 81 -5.48 -5.49 3.53
N LEU A 82 -6.80 -5.56 3.39
CA LEU A 82 -7.70 -4.48 3.78
C LEU A 82 -8.27 -4.80 5.15
N ARG A 83 -8.01 -3.93 6.12
CA ARG A 83 -8.58 -4.00 7.46
C ARG A 83 -9.72 -2.99 7.60
N ALA A 84 -10.93 -3.49 7.79
CA ALA A 84 -12.10 -2.70 8.16
C ALA A 84 -12.13 -2.43 9.67
N GLU A 85 -12.68 -1.28 10.06
CA GLU A 85 -13.16 -1.04 11.42
C GLU A 85 -14.44 -1.88 11.65
N VAL A 86 -14.56 -2.44 12.86
CA VAL A 86 -15.71 -3.25 13.30
C VAL A 86 -16.09 -2.84 14.71
N GLY A 87 -17.38 -2.98 15.06
CA GLY A 87 -17.92 -2.43 16.30
C GLY A 87 -17.50 -3.17 17.56
N SER A 88 -16.96 -4.39 17.44
CA SER A 88 -16.48 -5.18 18.58
C SER A 88 -15.45 -6.24 18.19
N MET A 89 -14.73 -6.77 19.18
CA MET A 89 -13.79 -7.88 18.99
C MET A 89 -14.45 -9.16 18.47
N ALA A 90 -15.73 -9.40 18.79
CA ALA A 90 -16.48 -10.56 18.29
C ALA A 90 -16.68 -10.53 16.77
N GLU A 91 -16.52 -9.36 16.14
CA GLU A 91 -16.63 -9.15 14.70
C GLU A 91 -15.28 -9.16 13.97
N ASP A 92 -14.17 -9.36 14.69
CA ASP A 92 -12.81 -9.30 14.13
C ASP A 92 -12.59 -10.29 12.98
N TRP A 93 -13.19 -11.48 13.08
CA TRP A 93 -13.02 -12.57 12.11
C TRP A 93 -13.40 -12.18 10.67
N LYS A 94 -14.29 -11.19 10.48
CA LYS A 94 -14.74 -10.70 9.16
C LYS A 94 -14.05 -9.39 8.73
N ALA A 95 -13.14 -8.86 9.54
CA ALA A 95 -12.60 -7.52 9.38
C ALA A 95 -11.44 -7.43 8.38
N THR A 96 -10.83 -8.56 7.98
CA THR A 96 -9.69 -8.59 7.05
C THR A 96 -10.10 -9.25 5.74
N ARG A 97 -9.82 -8.56 4.62
CA ARG A 97 -9.90 -9.11 3.25
C ARG A 97 -8.52 -9.19 2.64
#